data_AF-A0A5M3PRM7-F1
#
_entry.id   AF-A0A5M3PRM7-F1
#
_cell.length_a   1.000
_cell.length_b   1.000
_cell.length_c   1.000
_cell.angle_alpha   90.00
_cell.angle_beta   90.00
_cell.angle_gamma   90.00
#
_symmetry.space_group_name_H-M   'P 1'
#
loop_
_entity.id
_entity.type
_entity.pdbx_description
1 polymer ?
#
loop_
_entity_poly.entity_id
_entity_poly.type
_entity_poly.pdbx_seq_one_letter_code
_entity_poly.pdbx_strand_id
1 'polypeptide(L)' 'MLDKILLTISIALYAIAVPYLEINDTHVFNPDWVAHARLHEVWQLITNCSLGAIALWLT' A
#
# COMPACT_ATOMS: atom_id res chain seq x y z
N MET A 1 7.27 11.54 -21.47
CA MET A 1 7.02 12.28 -20.22
C MET A 1 5.65 11.98 -19.62
N LEU A 2 4.55 12.01 -20.40
CA LEU A 2 3.21 11.68 -19.89
C LEU A 2 3.12 10.26 -19.31
N ASP A 3 3.75 9.30 -19.97
CA ASP A 3 3.96 7.92 -19.52
C ASP A 3 4.57 7.84 -18.10
N LYS A 4 5.65 8.57 -17.85
CA LYS A 4 6.29 8.62 -16.53
C LYS A 4 5.38 9.25 -15.48
N ILE A 5 4.66 10.32 -15.81
CA ILE A 5 3.71 10.97 -14.89
C ILE A 5 2.59 10.00 -14.49
N LEU A 6 2.00 9.32 -15.48
CA LEU A 6 0.93 8.35 -15.23
C LEU A 6 1.43 7.16 -14.41
N LEU A 7 2.66 6.70 -14.67
CA LEU A 7 3.30 5.64 -13.89
C LEU A 7 3.54 6.08 -12.44
N THR A 8 4.12 7.26 -12.21
CA THR A 8 4.35 7.80 -10.87
C THR A 8 3.04 7.96 -10.08
N ILE A 9 1.97 8.47 -10.71
CA ILE A 9 0.65 8.59 -10.07
C ILE A 9 0.12 7.21 -9.70
N SER A 10 0.20 6.25 -10.63
CA SER A 10 -0.27 4.87 -10.40
C SER A 10 0.46 4.23 -9.22
N ILE A 11 1.78 4.44 -9.12
CA ILE A 11 2.57 3.94 -7.99
C ILE A 11 2.17 4.62 -6.68
N ALA A 12 2.00 5.94 -6.68
CA ALA A 12 1.60 6.68 -5.48
C ALA A 12 0.23 6.24 -4.94
N LEU A 13 -0.71 5.85 -5.80
CA LEU A 13 -2.02 5.36 -5.37
C LEU A 13 -1.90 4.12 -4.48
N TYR A 14 -1.19 3.08 -4.92
CA TYR A 14 -1.09 1.86 -4.12
C TYR A 14 -0.02 1.92 -3.03
N ALA A 15 1.07 2.68 -3.24
CA ALA A 15 2.20 2.72 -2.29
C ALA A 15 2.02 3.76 -1.17
N ILE A 16 1.10 4.72 -1.33
CA ILE A 16 0.86 5.80 -0.35
C ILE A 16 -0.62 5.89 0.01
N ALA A 17 -1.51 6.03 -0.98
CA ALA A 17 -2.93 6.27 -0.69
C ALA A 17 -3.58 5.05 -0.02
N VAL A 18 -3.29 3.83 -0.46
CA VAL A 18 -3.79 2.60 0.18
C VAL A 18 -3.33 2.49 1.64
N PRO A 19 -2.03 2.55 2.00
CA PRO A 19 -1.61 2.56 3.40
C PRO A 19 -2.28 3.65 4.25
N TYR A 20 -2.47 4.84 3.71
CA TYR A 20 -3.17 5.92 4.40
C TYR A 20 -4.63 5.56 4.73
N LEU A 21 -5.31 4.84 3.84
CA LEU A 21 -6.71 4.39 4.02
C LEU A 21 -6.83 3.12 4.87
N GLU A 22 -5.80 2.29 4.94
CA GLU A 22 -5.85 0.98 5.62
C GLU A 22 -5.29 1.03 7.07
N ILE A 23 -4.49 2.03 7.44
CA ILE A 23 -3.96 2.15 8.82
C ILE A 23 -4.99 2.89 9.70
N ASN A 24 -5.98 2.15 10.19
CA ASN A 24 -6.99 2.64 11.14
C ASN A 24 -7.72 1.48 11.86
N ASP A 25 -8.68 1.85 12.71
CA ASP A 25 -9.47 0.94 13.56
C ASP A 25 -10.46 0.07 12.78
N THR A 26 -10.74 0.35 11.50
CA THR A 26 -11.62 -0.51 10.69
C THR A 26 -10.86 -1.55 9.87
N HIS A 27 -9.52 -1.46 9.79
CA HIS A 27 -8.66 -2.34 8.97
C HIS A 27 -7.49 -2.91 9.79
N VAL A 28 -6.27 -2.34 9.68
CA VAL A 28 -5.06 -2.87 10.37
C VAL A 28 -5.30 -3.12 11.87
N PHE A 29 -6.05 -2.24 12.54
CA PHE A 29 -6.37 -2.35 13.97
C PHE A 29 -7.78 -2.87 14.26
N ASN A 30 -8.45 -3.48 13.27
CA ASN A 30 -9.81 -3.99 13.44
C ASN A 30 -9.89 -5.04 14.56
N PRO A 31 -10.67 -4.81 15.63
CA PRO A 31 -10.78 -5.73 16.75
C PRO A 31 -11.57 -7.00 16.42
N ASP A 32 -12.43 -6.95 15.40
CA ASP A 32 -13.28 -8.07 14.99
C ASP A 32 -12.52 -9.05 14.07
N TRP A 33 -11.38 -8.64 13.52
CA TRP A 33 -10.57 -9.48 12.65
C TRP A 33 -9.68 -10.44 13.43
N VAL A 34 -9.71 -11.72 13.02
CA VAL A 34 -8.76 -12.72 13.51
C VAL A 34 -7.32 -12.30 13.22
N ALA A 35 -6.38 -12.73 14.06
CA ALA A 35 -4.97 -12.35 13.93
C ALA A 35 -4.37 -12.61 12.53
N HIS A 36 -4.81 -13.68 11.87
CA HIS A 36 -4.37 -14.03 10.52
C HIS A 36 -4.78 -12.99 9.47
N ALA A 37 -6.01 -12.46 9.53
CA ALA A 37 -6.47 -11.44 8.59
C ALA A 37 -5.68 -10.14 8.74
N ARG A 38 -5.42 -9.70 9.99
CA ARG A 38 -4.59 -8.54 10.29
C ARG A 38 -3.14 -8.71 9.82
N LEU A 39 -2.58 -9.92 9.93
CA LEU A 39 -1.25 -10.23 9.39
C LEU A 39 -1.25 -10.08 7.86
N HIS A 40 -2.26 -10.63 7.18
CA HIS A 40 -2.38 -10.50 5.72
C HIS A 40 -2.48 -9.05 5.27
N GLU A 41 -3.23 -8.22 6.00
CA GLU A 41 -3.36 -6.79 5.70
C GLU A 41 -2.01 -6.08 5.80
N VAL A 42 -1.33 -6.17 6.96
CA VAL A 42 -0.03 -5.50 7.16
C VAL A 42 1.04 -6.05 6.20
N TRP A 43 1.04 -7.36 5.95
CA TRP A 43 1.95 -7.99 4.99
C TRP A 43 1.73 -7.45 3.58
N GLN A 44 0.47 -7.37 3.12
CA GLN A 44 0.10 -6.80 1.83
C GLN A 44 0.58 -5.35 1.71
N LEU A 45 0.32 -4.52 2.73
CA LEU A 45 0.76 -3.12 2.73
C LEU A 45 2.27 -2.98 2.63
N ILE A 46 3.03 -3.70 3.46
CA ILE A 46 4.50 -3.63 3.45
C ILE A 46 5.06 -4.07 2.10
N THR A 47 4.57 -5.18 1.54
CA THR A 47 5.04 -5.69 0.25
C THR A 47 4.73 -4.72 -0.87
N ASN A 48 3.49 -4.20 -0.95
CA ASN A 48 3.11 -3.25 -2.00
C ASN A 48 3.88 -1.93 -1.88
N CYS A 49 4.03 -1.36 -0.69
CA CYS A 49 4.86 -0.16 -0.48
C CYS A 49 6.31 -0.38 -0.91
N SER A 50 6.89 -1.53 -0.57
CA SER A 50 8.27 -1.88 -0.93
C SER A 50 8.44 -1.99 -2.45
N LEU A 51 7.50 -2.68 -3.13
CA LEU A 51 7.50 -2.77 -4.58
C LEU A 51 7.27 -1.40 -5.24
N GLY A 52 6.42 -0.56 -4.66
CA GLY A 52 6.21 0.82 -5.11
C GLY A 52 7.45 1.69 -4.99
N ALA A 53 8.18 1.60 -3.88
CA ALA A 53 9.44 2.33 -3.71
C ALA A 53 10.48 1.90 -4.76
N ILE A 54 10.59 0.60 -5.03
CA ILE A 54 11.48 0.08 -6.09
C ILE A 54 11.02 0.56 -7.47
N ALA A 55 9.72 0.51 -7.77
CA ALA A 55 9.18 0.97 -9.05
C ALA A 55 9.41 2.48 -9.27
N LEU A 56 9.25 3.31 -8.24
CA LEU A 56 9.55 4.74 -8.31
C LEU A 56 11.04 4.99 -8.55
N TRP A 57 11.92 4.21 -7.92
CA TRP A 57 13.37 4.33 -8.15
C TRP A 57 13.77 3.99 -9.59
N LEU A 58 13.05 3.07 -10.23
CA LEU A 58 13.30 2.63 -11.61
C LEU A 58 12.59 3.47 -12.69
N THR A 59 11.72 4.42 -12.30
CA THR A 59 10.93 5.28 -13.22
C THR A 59 11.77 6.43 -13.79
#